data_AF-A0A4Y2DG21-F1
#
_entry.id   AF-A0A4Y2DG21-F1
#
_cell.length_a   1.000
_cell.length_b   1.000
_cell.length_c   1.000
_cell.angle_alpha   90.00
_cell.angle_beta   90.00
_cell.angle_gamma   90.00
#
_symmetry.space_group_name_H-M   'P 1'
#
loop_
_entity.id
_entity.type
_entity.pdbx_description
1 polymer ?
#
loop_
_entity_poly.entity_id
_entity_poly.type
_entity_poly.pdbx_seq_one_letter_code
_entity_poly.pdbx_strand_id
1 'polypeptide(L)'
;MHLEFLWLITAAFIHSVPSTWFGVFLNWIGEKKNSTSLKLSIRAFESPPPYQSPAKDLSSPVSQPRSSSNVHSETTSISTRCISSDEEMSRSPTSPLRSLREQCSTAHSPRSETDTEVRRKRVPADKAYFISKELLMTERTYKKDLELINVWFRDEVSKEENMPTHALTVLFGVVDPLYEFHCSFLRELEHRLATWEGRTGMPLQTHVQGIGDILLKKVQMTEFYSNYVEKLPFILERLNAAYCTNSHFERMYCDFEMQRVCYLPLTSFLLRPAHRLMHYSSLLERLVNHYGENHPDAKNCKTVLYKLKQVTSMLLKNLHYSANFVKLMELQRDLYGIDNLTSNRRV
;
A
#
# COMPACT_ATOMS: atom_id res chain seq x y z
N MET A 1 -11.27 10.52 2.47
CA MET A 1 -11.38 9.09 2.09
C MET A 1 -10.09 8.50 1.53
N HIS A 2 -9.51 8.99 0.42
CA HIS A 2 -8.31 8.33 -0.15
C HIS A 2 -7.07 8.34 0.77
N LEU A 3 -6.83 9.45 1.48
CA LEU A 3 -5.71 9.58 2.44
C LEU A 3 -5.87 8.71 3.69
N GLU A 4 -7.09 8.64 4.27
CA GLU A 4 -7.44 7.72 5.37
C GLU A 4 -7.05 6.27 5.06
N PHE A 5 -7.30 5.83 3.83
CA PHE A 5 -7.03 4.45 3.40
C PHE A 5 -5.53 4.16 3.31
N LEU A 6 -4.73 5.10 2.79
CA LEU A 6 -3.26 5.02 2.84
C LEU A 6 -2.74 5.07 4.28
N TRP A 7 -3.30 5.95 5.13
CA TRP A 7 -2.87 6.10 6.51
C TRP A 7 -3.10 4.83 7.33
N LEU A 8 -4.27 4.20 7.18
CA LEU A 8 -4.59 2.89 7.77
C LEU A 8 -3.65 1.77 7.27
N ILE A 9 -3.34 1.73 5.96
CA ILE A 9 -2.39 0.76 5.40
C ILE A 9 -0.99 0.96 6.00
N THR A 10 -0.52 2.20 6.19
CA THR A 10 0.76 2.47 6.85
C THR A 10 0.74 2.16 8.35
N ALA A 11 -0.31 2.56 9.08
CA ALA A 11 -0.42 2.39 10.53
C ALA A 11 -0.51 0.90 10.94
N ALA A 12 -1.22 0.08 10.16
CA ALA A 12 -1.30 -1.37 10.40
C ALA A 12 0.06 -2.07 10.25
N PHE A 13 0.90 -1.62 9.30
CA PHE A 13 2.21 -2.23 9.06
C PHE A 13 3.30 -1.76 10.04
N ILE A 14 3.31 -0.50 10.46
CA ILE A 14 4.40 0.10 11.26
C ILE A 14 4.66 -0.65 12.59
N HIS A 15 3.64 -1.29 13.18
CA HIS A 15 3.79 -2.08 14.42
C HIS A 15 3.99 -3.59 14.21
N SER A 16 4.08 -4.06 12.96
CA SER A 16 3.91 -5.49 12.62
C SER A 16 5.06 -6.09 11.78
N VAL A 17 6.14 -5.34 11.54
CA VAL A 17 7.32 -5.81 10.78
C VAL A 17 8.49 -6.08 11.74
N PRO A 18 9.18 -7.24 11.66
CA PRO A 18 10.39 -7.50 12.44
C PRO A 18 11.46 -6.41 12.22
N SER A 19 12.25 -6.10 13.24
CA SER A 19 13.24 -5.00 13.21
C SER A 19 14.23 -5.10 12.03
N THR A 20 14.58 -6.31 11.60
CA THR A 20 15.44 -6.59 10.43
C THR A 20 14.81 -6.20 9.08
N TRP A 21 13.47 -6.15 8.99
CA TRP A 21 12.73 -5.80 7.77
C TRP A 21 12.09 -4.41 7.83
N PHE A 22 11.97 -3.83 9.03
CA PHE A 22 11.41 -2.48 9.24
C PHE A 22 12.18 -1.41 8.46
N GLY A 23 13.51 -1.54 8.37
CA GLY A 23 14.35 -0.67 7.53
C GLY A 23 14.03 -0.75 6.03
N VAL A 24 13.78 -1.95 5.50
CA VAL A 24 13.41 -2.15 4.08
C VAL A 24 12.05 -1.49 3.79
N PHE A 25 11.08 -1.69 4.69
CA PHE A 25 9.75 -1.11 4.57
C PHE A 25 9.75 0.43 4.69
N LEU A 26 10.54 0.99 5.61
CA LEU A 26 10.67 2.44 5.77
C LEU A 26 11.42 3.10 4.60
N ASN A 27 12.48 2.49 4.06
CA ASN A 27 13.13 3.00 2.85
C ASN A 27 12.15 3.05 1.68
N TRP A 28 11.38 1.98 1.46
CA TRP A 28 10.38 1.94 0.40
C TRP A 28 9.30 3.02 0.57
N ILE A 29 8.81 3.28 1.80
CA ILE A 29 7.86 4.39 2.07
C ILE A 29 8.51 5.77 1.83
N GLY A 30 9.76 5.97 2.28
CA GLY A 30 10.48 7.23 2.08
C GLY A 30 10.72 7.53 0.60
N GLU A 31 11.19 6.54 -0.16
CA GLU A 31 11.43 6.67 -1.60
C GLU A 31 10.14 6.83 -2.40
N LYS A 32 9.04 6.12 -2.09
CA LYS A 32 7.77 6.33 -2.83
C LYS A 32 7.12 7.70 -2.55
N LYS A 33 7.39 8.33 -1.39
CA LYS A 33 7.04 9.75 -1.18
C LYS A 33 7.86 10.68 -2.08
N ASN A 34 9.17 10.46 -2.19
CA ASN A 34 10.03 11.27 -3.06
C ASN A 34 9.73 11.02 -4.55
N SER A 35 9.46 9.78 -4.96
CA SER A 35 9.12 9.41 -6.34
C SER A 35 7.77 9.99 -6.79
N THR A 36 6.75 10.00 -5.93
CA THR A 36 5.48 10.69 -6.26
C THR A 36 5.65 12.21 -6.27
N SER A 37 6.46 12.79 -5.38
CA SER A 37 6.82 14.21 -5.42
C SER A 37 7.54 14.60 -6.72
N LEU A 38 8.52 13.82 -7.15
CA LEU A 38 9.24 14.01 -8.43
C LEU A 38 8.29 13.88 -9.62
N LYS A 39 7.42 12.86 -9.67
CA LYS A 39 6.45 12.67 -10.76
C LYS A 39 5.36 13.75 -10.80
N LEU A 40 5.04 14.43 -9.68
CA LEU A 40 4.22 15.65 -9.71
C LEU A 40 5.02 16.89 -10.13
N SER A 41 6.27 17.04 -9.66
CA SER A 41 7.13 18.19 -9.94
C SER A 41 7.52 18.29 -11.41
N ILE A 42 7.88 17.16 -12.05
CA ILE A 42 8.13 17.08 -13.50
C ILE A 42 6.90 17.53 -14.29
N ARG A 43 5.70 17.18 -13.82
CA ARG A 43 4.42 17.54 -14.44
C ARG A 43 3.99 19.01 -14.21
N ALA A 44 4.78 19.78 -13.46
CA ALA A 44 4.53 21.19 -13.17
C ALA A 44 5.44 22.15 -13.96
N PHE A 45 6.34 21.63 -14.82
CA PHE A 45 7.36 22.42 -15.52
C PHE A 45 7.17 22.55 -17.05
N GLU A 46 6.11 21.98 -17.62
CA GLU A 46 5.72 22.26 -19.02
C GLU A 46 4.82 23.50 -19.08
N SER A 47 5.38 24.59 -19.62
CA SER A 47 4.64 25.83 -19.91
C SER A 47 3.58 25.61 -21.02
N PRO A 48 2.39 26.23 -20.93
CA PRO A 48 1.41 26.17 -22.01
C PRO A 48 1.91 26.91 -23.26
N PRO A 49 1.52 26.46 -24.47
CA PRO A 49 1.95 27.08 -25.72
C PRO A 49 1.31 28.48 -25.92
N PRO A 50 2.02 29.43 -26.57
CA PRO A 50 1.47 30.76 -26.84
C PRO A 50 0.42 30.73 -27.96
N TYR A 51 -0.64 31.52 -27.78
CA TYR A 51 -1.68 31.75 -28.79
C TYR A 51 -1.11 32.40 -30.07
N GLN A 52 -1.62 31.99 -31.25
CA GLN A 52 -1.34 32.66 -32.53
C GLN A 52 -2.60 33.31 -33.12
N SER A 53 -2.44 34.55 -33.60
CA SER A 53 -3.37 35.25 -34.51
C SER A 53 -2.63 36.45 -35.16
N PRO A 54 -3.08 36.97 -36.31
CA PRO A 54 -2.13 37.09 -37.43
C PRO A 54 -1.59 38.50 -37.74
N ALA A 55 -0.35 38.49 -38.23
CA ALA A 55 0.25 39.36 -39.25
C ALA A 55 -0.09 40.87 -39.31
N LYS A 56 0.95 41.69 -39.14
CA LYS A 56 1.25 42.86 -40.00
C LYS A 56 2.73 43.26 -39.91
N ASP A 57 3.21 43.92 -40.95
CA ASP A 57 4.63 44.11 -41.27
C ASP A 57 5.25 45.34 -40.58
N LEU A 58 6.56 45.28 -40.24
CA LEU A 58 7.61 46.09 -40.92
C LEU A 58 9.06 45.81 -40.43
N SER A 59 10.01 45.92 -41.37
CA SER A 59 11.43 46.34 -41.26
C SER A 59 12.30 46.07 -40.00
N SER A 60 13.41 45.35 -40.23
CA SER A 60 14.69 45.34 -39.48
C SER A 60 15.49 46.68 -39.65
N PRO A 61 16.77 46.91 -39.18
CA PRO A 61 17.79 45.96 -38.69
C PRO A 61 18.86 46.42 -37.63
N VAL A 62 19.77 45.48 -37.27
CA VAL A 62 21.13 45.60 -36.63
C VAL A 62 21.33 46.26 -35.24
N SER A 63 21.89 45.53 -34.26
CA SER A 63 23.22 45.82 -33.60
C SER A 63 23.51 45.04 -32.29
N GLN A 64 24.72 44.45 -32.23
CA GLN A 64 25.49 44.13 -30.99
C GLN A 64 26.71 45.11 -30.93
N PRO A 65 27.75 45.04 -30.04
CA PRO A 65 28.10 44.04 -29.00
C PRO A 65 28.75 44.57 -27.69
N ARG A 66 29.28 43.63 -26.87
CA ARG A 66 30.36 43.78 -25.83
C ARG A 66 30.03 44.57 -24.53
N SER A 67 30.77 44.41 -23.41
CA SER A 67 31.48 43.25 -22.81
C SER A 67 31.98 43.54 -21.37
N SER A 68 32.36 42.48 -20.64
CA SER A 68 33.47 42.39 -19.64
C SER A 68 33.42 43.05 -18.23
N SER A 69 34.07 42.32 -17.30
CA SER A 69 34.88 42.76 -16.14
C SER A 69 34.26 43.28 -14.82
N ASN A 70 34.21 42.36 -13.84
CA ASN A 70 35.04 42.33 -12.60
C ASN A 70 34.99 43.40 -11.47
N VAL A 71 34.83 42.86 -10.25
CA VAL A 71 35.73 42.99 -9.05
C VAL A 71 35.36 43.91 -7.86
N HIS A 72 35.67 43.37 -6.67
CA HIS A 72 35.72 43.89 -5.29
C HIS A 72 34.43 44.34 -4.56
N SER A 73 34.02 43.46 -3.64
CA SER A 73 34.09 43.63 -2.18
C SER A 73 34.14 45.05 -1.60
N GLU A 74 33.28 45.34 -0.60
CA GLU A 74 33.78 45.76 0.71
C GLU A 74 32.84 45.44 1.88
N THR A 75 33.40 45.51 3.09
CA THR A 75 32.86 45.09 4.39
C THR A 75 31.86 46.07 5.00
N THR A 76 30.93 45.58 5.83
CA THR A 76 30.54 46.30 7.06
C THR A 76 30.15 45.30 8.18
N SER A 77 30.44 45.66 9.43
CA SER A 77 30.30 44.81 10.64
C SER A 77 29.42 45.48 11.70
N ILE A 78 29.03 44.72 12.75
CA ILE A 78 28.27 45.05 14.02
C ILE A 78 27.38 43.82 14.31
N SER A 79 27.47 42.98 15.37
CA SER A 79 28.01 43.04 16.75
C SER A 79 27.31 44.08 17.64
N THR A 80 26.62 43.81 18.77
CA THR A 80 26.45 42.64 19.69
C THR A 80 25.04 42.78 20.38
N ARG A 81 24.45 41.98 21.31
CA ARG A 81 24.79 40.79 22.14
C ARG A 81 23.48 40.09 22.60
N CYS A 82 23.54 38.86 23.12
CA CYS A 82 22.45 38.16 23.83
C CYS A 82 22.20 38.71 25.26
N ILE A 83 21.02 38.43 25.88
CA ILE A 83 20.85 37.86 27.24
C ILE A 83 19.36 37.70 27.67
N SER A 84 19.07 36.57 28.34
CA SER A 84 18.00 36.18 29.30
C SER A 84 16.49 36.47 29.11
N SER A 85 15.73 35.47 29.59
CA SER A 85 14.31 35.40 29.99
C SER A 85 13.89 36.38 31.08
N ASP A 86 12.56 36.60 31.23
CA ASP A 86 11.75 35.98 32.32
C ASP A 86 10.21 36.15 32.08
N GLU A 87 9.37 35.68 33.01
CA GLU A 87 7.97 35.26 32.78
C GLU A 87 6.84 36.29 33.03
N GLU A 88 5.60 35.83 32.76
CA GLU A 88 4.39 35.92 33.61
C GLU A 88 3.15 36.77 33.21
N MET A 89 2.00 36.09 33.35
CA MET A 89 0.65 36.55 33.75
C MET A 89 -0.18 37.57 32.93
N SER A 90 -1.13 37.07 32.13
CA SER A 90 -2.53 37.58 32.02
C SER A 90 -3.38 36.70 31.07
N ARG A 91 -4.68 36.40 31.27
CA ARG A 91 -5.68 36.68 32.34
C ARG A 91 -6.69 35.52 32.45
N SER A 92 -7.32 35.38 33.62
CA SER A 92 -8.65 34.79 33.85
C SER A 92 -9.25 35.49 35.11
N PRO A 93 -10.42 35.12 35.69
CA PRO A 93 -11.53 34.24 35.27
C PRO A 93 -12.79 35.12 34.91
N THR A 94 -14.09 34.82 35.08
CA THR A 94 -14.92 33.80 35.77
C THR A 94 -16.25 33.56 35.01
N SER A 95 -17.02 32.55 35.44
CA SER A 95 -18.45 32.36 35.11
C SER A 95 -19.26 32.08 36.39
N PRO A 96 -20.50 32.61 36.52
CA PRO A 96 -21.49 32.03 37.43
C PRO A 96 -22.89 31.83 36.81
N LEU A 97 -23.68 30.92 37.41
CA LEU A 97 -25.00 30.47 36.93
C LEU A 97 -26.17 31.34 37.40
N ARG A 98 -27.24 31.42 36.59
CA ARG A 98 -28.60 31.82 37.01
C ARG A 98 -29.62 31.20 36.02
N SER A 99 -30.25 30.06 36.30
CA SER A 99 -31.36 29.81 37.23
C SER A 99 -32.75 30.01 36.61
N LEU A 100 -33.52 28.92 36.56
CA LEU A 100 -34.99 28.75 36.54
C LEU A 100 -35.85 29.66 35.63
N ARG A 101 -36.56 29.02 34.69
CA ARG A 101 -37.92 29.42 34.29
C ARG A 101 -38.79 28.18 34.02
N GLU A 102 -39.57 27.80 35.01
CA GLU A 102 -40.72 26.89 34.82
C GLU A 102 -41.91 27.69 34.27
N GLN A 103 -42.64 27.16 33.28
CA GLN A 103 -44.04 27.52 33.02
C GLN A 103 -44.83 26.29 32.54
N CYS A 104 -45.61 25.73 33.47
CA CYS A 104 -46.76 24.84 33.23
C CYS A 104 -47.91 25.61 32.53
N SER A 105 -48.89 25.03 31.83
CA SER A 105 -49.27 23.63 31.48
C SER A 105 -49.90 23.66 30.06
N THR A 106 -50.16 22.56 29.32
CA THR A 106 -51.27 21.59 29.49
C THR A 106 -51.26 20.52 28.37
N ALA A 107 -52.17 19.54 28.47
CA ALA A 107 -52.54 18.51 27.48
C ALA A 107 -51.66 17.24 27.44
N HIS A 108 -52.24 16.11 27.84
CA HIS A 108 -51.64 14.78 27.75
C HIS A 108 -51.81 14.16 26.36
N SER A 109 -50.73 13.61 25.79
CA SER A 109 -50.82 12.50 24.83
C SER A 109 -49.48 11.74 24.78
N PRO A 110 -49.43 10.43 25.08
CA PRO A 110 -48.18 9.67 25.02
C PRO A 110 -47.87 9.24 23.58
N ARG A 111 -46.97 9.95 22.91
CA ARG A 111 -46.32 9.49 21.66
C ARG A 111 -44.91 9.02 21.97
N SER A 112 -44.69 7.71 21.90
CA SER A 112 -43.39 7.07 22.09
C SER A 112 -42.56 7.08 20.80
N GLU A 113 -41.99 8.22 20.45
CA GLU A 113 -40.96 8.31 19.40
C GLU A 113 -39.56 8.23 20.01
N THR A 114 -38.95 7.02 20.03
CA THR A 114 -37.50 6.84 20.32
C THR A 114 -36.93 5.43 19.97
N ASP A 115 -37.39 4.77 18.90
CA ASP A 115 -36.81 3.48 18.45
C ASP A 115 -35.87 3.60 17.23
N THR A 116 -35.02 4.64 17.24
CA THR A 116 -34.07 4.93 16.15
C THR A 116 -32.60 4.99 16.60
N GLU A 117 -32.29 4.87 17.90
CA GLU A 117 -30.92 5.11 18.40
C GLU A 117 -30.16 3.88 18.97
N VAL A 118 -30.66 2.65 18.83
CA VAL A 118 -29.94 1.43 19.29
C VAL A 118 -29.52 0.48 18.17
N ARG A 119 -29.32 0.99 16.94
CA ARG A 119 -28.54 0.28 15.89
C ARG A 119 -27.10 0.77 15.76
N ARG A 120 -26.50 1.20 16.89
CA ARG A 120 -25.04 1.18 17.05
C ARG A 120 -24.59 -0.27 16.81
N LYS A 121 -23.91 -0.52 15.69
CA LYS A 121 -23.40 -1.86 15.33
C LYS A 121 -22.60 -2.38 16.52
N ARG A 122 -22.96 -3.56 17.05
CA ARG A 122 -22.24 -4.20 18.16
C ARG A 122 -20.90 -4.75 17.66
N VAL A 123 -19.99 -3.85 17.33
CA VAL A 123 -18.58 -4.14 17.05
C VAL A 123 -18.00 -4.72 18.34
N PRO A 124 -17.50 -5.97 18.35
CA PRO A 124 -16.84 -6.52 19.52
C PRO A 124 -15.64 -5.64 19.89
N ALA A 125 -15.51 -5.26 21.17
CA ALA A 125 -14.35 -4.52 21.69
C ALA A 125 -13.09 -5.42 21.83
N ASP A 126 -13.03 -6.48 21.04
CA ASP A 126 -12.06 -7.57 21.12
C ASP A 126 -10.90 -7.36 20.13
N LYS A 127 -9.68 -7.57 20.62
CA LYS A 127 -8.46 -7.46 19.83
C LYS A 127 -8.38 -8.52 18.73
N ALA A 128 -8.87 -9.75 18.95
CA ALA A 128 -8.91 -10.76 17.89
C ALA A 128 -9.88 -10.37 16.77
N TYR A 129 -11.06 -9.83 17.09
CA TYR A 129 -11.96 -9.25 16.11
C TYR A 129 -11.27 -8.15 15.29
N PHE A 130 -10.56 -7.20 15.92
CA PHE A 130 -9.86 -6.13 15.18
C PHE A 130 -8.73 -6.67 14.27
N ILE A 131 -7.93 -7.64 14.72
CA ILE A 131 -6.89 -8.28 13.87
C ILE A 131 -7.56 -9.05 12.71
N SER A 132 -8.66 -9.74 12.96
CA SER A 132 -9.45 -10.43 11.93
C SER A 132 -10.08 -9.46 10.93
N LYS A 133 -10.39 -8.23 11.38
CA LYS A 133 -10.88 -7.15 10.53
C LYS A 133 -9.78 -6.55 9.66
N GLU A 134 -8.57 -6.38 10.20
CA GLU A 134 -7.37 -5.95 9.47
C GLU A 134 -7.00 -6.95 8.37
N LEU A 135 -7.00 -8.26 8.70
CA LEU A 135 -6.85 -9.34 7.72
C LEU A 135 -7.82 -9.18 6.55
N LEU A 136 -9.12 -9.04 6.86
CA LEU A 136 -10.17 -8.91 5.86
C LEU A 136 -10.05 -7.64 5.01
N MET A 137 -9.70 -6.50 5.61
CA MET A 137 -9.54 -5.25 4.86
C MET A 137 -8.32 -5.27 3.94
N THR A 138 -7.19 -5.80 4.42
CA THR A 138 -5.97 -5.97 3.62
C THR A 138 -6.14 -7.03 2.53
N GLU A 139 -6.96 -8.07 2.76
CA GLU A 139 -7.27 -9.10 1.76
C GLU A 139 -8.04 -8.54 0.56
N ARG A 140 -8.97 -7.59 0.76
CA ARG A 140 -9.66 -6.92 -0.35
C ARG A 140 -8.70 -6.15 -1.25
N THR A 141 -7.76 -5.41 -0.66
CA THR A 141 -6.73 -4.68 -1.41
C THR A 141 -5.81 -5.65 -2.15
N TYR A 142 -5.36 -6.72 -1.49
CA TYR A 142 -4.50 -7.72 -2.12
C TYR A 142 -5.20 -8.49 -3.26
N LYS A 143 -6.50 -8.80 -3.13
CA LYS A 143 -7.31 -9.35 -4.23
C LYS A 143 -7.34 -8.41 -5.44
N LYS A 144 -7.40 -7.09 -5.22
CA LYS A 144 -7.33 -6.07 -6.29
C LYS A 144 -5.93 -5.97 -6.93
N ASP A 145 -4.88 -6.07 -6.12
CA ASP A 145 -3.50 -6.08 -6.62
C ASP A 145 -3.20 -7.35 -7.46
N LEU A 146 -3.77 -8.50 -7.10
CA LEU A 146 -3.73 -9.72 -7.93
C LEU A 146 -4.58 -9.59 -9.21
N GLU A 147 -5.77 -8.98 -9.12
CA GLU A 147 -6.66 -8.75 -10.27
C GLU A 147 -6.00 -7.87 -11.34
N LEU A 148 -5.16 -6.90 -10.94
CA LEU A 148 -4.34 -6.11 -11.86
C LEU A 148 -3.44 -6.99 -12.74
N ILE A 149 -2.68 -7.90 -12.13
CA ILE A 149 -1.80 -8.81 -12.88
C ILE A 149 -2.64 -9.80 -13.69
N ASN A 150 -3.64 -10.43 -13.07
CA ASN A 150 -4.31 -11.58 -13.65
C ASN A 150 -5.33 -11.25 -14.73
N VAL A 151 -5.91 -10.06 -14.69
CA VAL A 151 -6.94 -9.59 -15.64
C VAL A 151 -6.40 -8.46 -16.51
N TRP A 152 -5.99 -7.34 -15.91
CA TRP A 152 -5.69 -6.11 -16.67
C TRP A 152 -4.37 -6.21 -17.46
N PHE A 153 -3.29 -6.67 -16.83
CA PHE A 153 -2.02 -6.88 -17.54
C PHE A 153 -2.13 -8.04 -18.54
N ARG A 154 -2.88 -9.10 -18.21
CA ARG A 154 -3.16 -10.21 -19.13
C ARG A 154 -3.90 -9.76 -20.39
N ASP A 155 -4.95 -8.96 -20.22
CA ASP A 155 -5.74 -8.39 -21.32
C ASP A 155 -4.82 -7.57 -22.25
N GLU A 156 -3.97 -6.70 -21.71
CA GLU A 156 -3.05 -5.89 -22.51
C GLU A 156 -2.03 -6.74 -23.30
N VAL A 157 -1.31 -7.66 -22.65
CA VAL A 157 -0.33 -8.53 -23.34
C VAL A 157 -0.98 -9.57 -24.28
N SER A 158 -2.32 -9.69 -24.30
CA SER A 158 -3.04 -10.56 -25.23
C SER A 158 -3.44 -9.87 -26.55
N LYS A 159 -3.33 -8.54 -26.61
CA LYS A 159 -3.63 -7.73 -27.80
C LYS A 159 -2.42 -7.55 -28.71
N GLU A 160 -1.22 -7.59 -28.13
CA GLU A 160 0.05 -7.28 -28.80
C GLU A 160 0.78 -8.52 -29.32
N GLU A 161 1.50 -8.37 -30.42
CA GLU A 161 2.36 -9.44 -30.97
C GLU A 161 3.76 -9.43 -30.33
N ASN A 162 4.60 -10.43 -30.66
CA ASN A 162 6.01 -10.48 -30.25
C ASN A 162 6.28 -10.36 -28.73
N MET A 163 5.29 -10.68 -27.89
CA MET A 163 5.37 -10.67 -26.43
C MET A 163 6.31 -11.76 -25.88
N PRO A 164 6.87 -11.62 -24.65
CA PRO A 164 7.72 -12.63 -24.00
C PRO A 164 6.91 -13.83 -23.49
N THR A 165 6.31 -14.58 -24.41
CA THR A 165 5.29 -15.63 -24.17
C THR A 165 5.68 -16.62 -23.07
N HIS A 166 6.90 -17.15 -23.06
CA HIS A 166 7.34 -18.11 -22.04
C HIS A 166 7.32 -17.51 -20.62
N ALA A 167 7.75 -16.25 -20.45
CA ALA A 167 7.73 -15.58 -19.14
C ALA A 167 6.29 -15.29 -18.69
N LEU A 168 5.43 -14.88 -19.62
CA LEU A 168 4.01 -14.61 -19.37
C LEU A 168 3.25 -15.89 -19.01
N THR A 169 3.46 -17.00 -19.73
CA THR A 169 2.87 -18.31 -19.41
C THR A 169 3.29 -18.79 -18.01
N VAL A 170 4.55 -18.61 -17.61
CA VAL A 170 5.02 -18.97 -16.27
C VAL A 170 4.42 -18.05 -15.19
N LEU A 171 4.32 -16.73 -15.44
CA LEU A 171 3.67 -15.77 -14.54
C LEU A 171 2.20 -16.11 -14.34
N PHE A 172 1.42 -16.23 -15.42
CA PHE A 172 -0.01 -16.48 -15.35
C PHE A 172 -0.30 -17.86 -14.72
N GLY A 173 0.47 -18.89 -15.05
CA GLY A 173 0.38 -20.22 -14.44
C GLY A 173 0.70 -20.28 -12.93
N VAL A 174 1.24 -19.22 -12.31
CA VAL A 174 1.33 -19.10 -10.84
C VAL A 174 0.36 -18.07 -10.24
N VAL A 175 -0.09 -17.08 -11.01
CA VAL A 175 -1.05 -16.06 -10.54
C VAL A 175 -2.49 -16.59 -10.57
N ASP A 176 -2.89 -17.36 -11.58
CA ASP A 176 -4.25 -17.91 -11.72
C ASP A 176 -4.74 -18.68 -10.47
N PRO A 177 -4.10 -19.79 -10.05
CA PRO A 177 -4.57 -20.56 -8.90
C PRO A 177 -4.49 -19.78 -7.59
N LEU A 178 -3.54 -18.84 -7.48
CA LEU A 178 -3.40 -17.96 -6.33
C LEU A 178 -4.58 -16.96 -6.27
N TYR A 179 -4.92 -16.33 -7.38
CA TYR A 179 -6.03 -15.39 -7.50
C TYR A 179 -7.38 -16.06 -7.22
N GLU A 180 -7.62 -17.25 -7.76
CA GLU A 180 -8.82 -18.05 -7.46
C GLU A 180 -8.91 -18.42 -5.97
N PHE A 181 -7.79 -18.85 -5.38
CA PHE A 181 -7.72 -19.13 -3.94
C PHE A 181 -8.09 -17.90 -3.11
N HIS A 182 -7.55 -16.71 -3.41
CA HIS A 182 -7.87 -15.49 -2.65
C HIS A 182 -9.32 -15.04 -2.88
N CYS A 183 -9.89 -15.25 -4.08
CA CYS A 183 -11.32 -15.05 -4.33
C CYS A 183 -12.22 -16.04 -3.57
N SER A 184 -11.74 -17.23 -3.23
CA SER A 184 -12.43 -18.17 -2.33
C SER A 184 -12.28 -17.75 -0.85
N PHE A 185 -11.06 -17.50 -0.41
CA PHE A 185 -10.72 -17.18 0.98
C PHE A 185 -11.35 -15.87 1.47
N LEU A 186 -11.32 -14.82 0.64
CA LEU A 186 -11.98 -13.54 0.95
C LEU A 186 -13.47 -13.71 1.26
N ARG A 187 -14.21 -14.52 0.47
CA ARG A 187 -15.64 -14.77 0.71
C ARG A 187 -15.90 -15.48 2.04
N GLU A 188 -15.04 -16.41 2.44
CA GLU A 188 -15.16 -17.10 3.74
C GLU A 188 -14.87 -16.14 4.92
N LEU A 189 -13.86 -15.25 4.80
CA LEU A 189 -13.61 -14.18 5.77
C LEU A 189 -14.77 -13.17 5.85
N GLU A 190 -15.32 -12.75 4.70
CA GLU A 190 -16.45 -11.81 4.65
C GLU A 190 -17.68 -12.36 5.34
N HIS A 191 -18.01 -13.63 5.10
CA HIS A 191 -19.11 -14.30 5.77
C HIS A 191 -18.88 -14.41 7.29
N ARG A 192 -17.68 -14.87 7.72
CA ARG A 192 -17.36 -15.01 9.15
C ARG A 192 -17.44 -13.68 9.91
N LEU A 193 -16.89 -12.59 9.36
CA LEU A 193 -16.94 -11.27 9.99
C LEU A 193 -18.32 -10.61 9.87
N ALA A 194 -19.15 -10.97 8.88
CA ALA A 194 -20.56 -10.58 8.86
C ALA A 194 -21.35 -11.24 10.01
N THR A 195 -21.12 -12.53 10.21
CA THR A 195 -21.72 -13.35 11.28
C THR A 195 -21.26 -12.90 12.68
N TRP A 196 -19.97 -12.67 12.89
CA TRP A 196 -19.40 -12.16 14.15
C TRP A 196 -19.94 -10.76 14.54
N GLU A 197 -20.21 -9.88 13.56
CA GLU A 197 -20.88 -8.59 13.79
C GLU A 197 -22.41 -8.71 14.00
N GLY A 198 -22.97 -9.93 14.09
CA GLY A 198 -24.40 -10.18 14.26
C GLY A 198 -25.27 -9.79 13.06
N ARG A 199 -24.67 -9.60 11.87
CA ARG A 199 -25.39 -9.09 10.68
C ARG A 199 -26.16 -10.17 9.90
N THR A 200 -25.99 -11.43 10.23
CA THR A 200 -26.60 -12.59 9.55
C THR A 200 -27.84 -13.16 10.26
N GLY A 201 -28.34 -12.47 11.30
CA GLY A 201 -29.58 -12.85 12.01
C GLY A 201 -29.46 -14.07 12.93
N MET A 202 -28.29 -14.73 12.99
CA MET A 202 -28.09 -15.92 13.82
C MET A 202 -27.92 -15.56 15.33
N PRO A 203 -28.42 -16.40 16.26
CA PRO A 203 -28.37 -16.14 17.71
C PRO A 203 -26.97 -15.83 18.24
N LEU A 204 -26.87 -14.87 19.17
CA LEU A 204 -25.58 -14.34 19.63
C LEU A 204 -24.72 -15.37 20.41
N GLN A 205 -25.32 -16.43 20.93
CA GLN A 205 -24.66 -17.43 21.78
C GLN A 205 -23.92 -18.54 21.01
N THR A 206 -24.10 -18.65 19.68
CA THR A 206 -23.51 -19.73 18.86
C THR A 206 -22.42 -19.26 17.88
N HIS A 207 -21.92 -18.03 18.02
CA HIS A 207 -20.89 -17.50 17.11
C HIS A 207 -19.51 -18.06 17.43
N VAL A 208 -18.87 -18.69 16.44
CA VAL A 208 -17.44 -19.01 16.47
C VAL A 208 -16.65 -17.71 16.44
N GLN A 209 -16.19 -17.27 17.61
CA GLN A 209 -15.29 -16.12 17.76
C GLN A 209 -13.88 -16.56 17.37
N GLY A 210 -13.49 -16.24 16.13
CA GLY A 210 -12.20 -16.59 15.57
C GLY A 210 -12.22 -16.78 14.05
N ILE A 211 -11.03 -17.10 13.51
CA ILE A 211 -10.78 -17.31 12.07
C ILE A 211 -9.70 -18.37 11.80
N GLY A 212 -9.04 -18.89 12.83
CA GLY A 212 -7.98 -19.89 12.71
C GLY A 212 -8.46 -21.19 12.09
N ASP A 213 -9.72 -21.59 12.30
CA ASP A 213 -10.36 -22.71 11.59
C ASP A 213 -10.42 -22.48 10.06
N ILE A 214 -10.76 -21.27 9.61
CA ILE A 214 -10.74 -20.88 8.20
C ILE A 214 -9.30 -20.88 7.68
N LEU A 215 -8.36 -20.28 8.42
CA LEU A 215 -6.94 -20.26 8.07
C LEU A 215 -6.33 -21.67 7.99
N LEU A 216 -6.76 -22.59 8.86
CA LEU A 216 -6.32 -23.99 8.88
C LEU A 216 -6.91 -24.79 7.71
N LYS A 217 -8.21 -24.64 7.44
CA LYS A 217 -8.87 -25.17 6.23
C LYS A 217 -8.18 -24.67 4.94
N LYS A 218 -7.58 -23.48 4.98
CA LYS A 218 -6.90 -22.83 3.85
C LYS A 218 -5.37 -22.97 3.87
N VAL A 219 -4.78 -23.80 4.74
CA VAL A 219 -3.31 -23.91 4.92
C VAL A 219 -2.55 -24.32 3.64
N GLN A 220 -3.23 -25.00 2.70
CA GLN A 220 -2.72 -25.28 1.35
C GLN A 220 -2.27 -24.04 0.57
N MET A 221 -2.66 -22.82 0.98
CA MET A 221 -2.15 -21.57 0.42
C MET A 221 -0.62 -21.49 0.39
N THR A 222 0.05 -22.17 1.32
CA THR A 222 1.51 -22.21 1.35
C THR A 222 2.14 -22.87 0.12
N GLU A 223 1.43 -23.79 -0.55
CA GLU A 223 1.90 -24.44 -1.78
C GLU A 223 1.84 -23.49 -2.98
N PHE A 224 0.75 -22.70 -3.09
CA PHE A 224 0.66 -21.63 -4.09
C PHE A 224 1.74 -20.56 -3.88
N TYR A 225 2.04 -20.19 -2.62
CA TYR A 225 3.11 -19.23 -2.32
C TYR A 225 4.51 -19.78 -2.59
N SER A 226 4.79 -21.07 -2.31
CA SER A 226 6.06 -21.70 -2.71
C SER A 226 6.23 -21.65 -4.23
N ASN A 227 5.27 -22.20 -4.98
CA ASN A 227 5.28 -22.23 -6.44
C ASN A 227 5.45 -20.83 -7.06
N TYR A 228 4.80 -19.80 -6.50
CA TYR A 228 4.95 -18.41 -6.94
C TYR A 228 6.37 -17.87 -6.67
N VAL A 229 6.86 -17.97 -5.42
CA VAL A 229 8.14 -17.36 -5.01
C VAL A 229 9.35 -18.13 -5.54
N GLU A 230 9.20 -19.41 -5.86
CA GLU A 230 10.20 -20.21 -6.58
C GLU A 230 10.40 -19.72 -8.02
N LYS A 231 9.31 -19.30 -8.70
CA LYS A 231 9.35 -18.82 -10.09
C LYS A 231 9.53 -17.31 -10.23
N LEU A 232 9.29 -16.54 -9.17
CA LEU A 232 9.37 -15.06 -9.18
C LEU A 232 10.72 -14.50 -9.68
N PRO A 233 11.91 -15.03 -9.29
CA PRO A 233 13.18 -14.59 -9.85
C PRO A 233 13.24 -14.71 -11.38
N PHE A 234 12.88 -15.89 -11.91
CA PHE A 234 12.85 -16.15 -13.35
C PHE A 234 11.89 -15.23 -14.10
N ILE A 235 10.68 -15.01 -13.55
CA ILE A 235 9.69 -14.10 -14.13
C ILE A 235 10.27 -12.69 -14.23
N LEU A 236 10.81 -12.16 -13.12
CA LEU A 236 11.38 -10.81 -13.07
C LEU A 236 12.55 -10.65 -14.05
N GLU A 237 13.49 -11.61 -14.05
CA GLU A 237 14.63 -11.61 -14.97
C GLU A 237 14.22 -11.60 -16.45
N ARG A 238 13.20 -12.38 -16.84
CA ARG A 238 12.79 -12.52 -18.24
C ARG A 238 11.91 -11.37 -18.70
N LEU A 239 11.05 -10.81 -17.83
CA LEU A 239 10.35 -9.57 -18.13
C LEU A 239 11.33 -8.39 -18.23
N ASN A 240 12.35 -8.30 -17.36
CA ASN A 240 13.40 -7.29 -17.47
C ASN A 240 14.23 -7.44 -18.76
N ALA A 241 14.65 -8.66 -19.10
CA ALA A 241 15.38 -8.92 -20.34
C ALA A 241 14.56 -8.56 -21.58
N ALA A 242 13.27 -8.85 -21.60
CA ALA A 242 12.36 -8.44 -22.67
C ALA A 242 12.21 -6.90 -22.73
N TYR A 243 12.02 -6.24 -21.58
CA TYR A 243 11.95 -4.78 -21.49
C TYR A 243 13.18 -4.11 -22.08
N CYS A 244 14.39 -4.60 -21.78
CA CYS A 244 15.65 -4.04 -22.28
C CYS A 244 16.02 -4.43 -23.73
N THR A 245 15.29 -5.33 -24.39
CA THR A 245 15.67 -5.84 -25.74
C THR A 245 14.57 -5.81 -26.79
N ASN A 246 13.31 -5.61 -26.39
CA ASN A 246 12.15 -5.57 -27.26
C ASN A 246 11.37 -4.27 -27.03
N SER A 247 11.62 -3.26 -27.87
CA SER A 247 11.03 -1.91 -27.76
C SER A 247 9.51 -1.86 -27.97
N HIS A 248 8.90 -2.92 -28.52
CA HIS A 248 7.44 -3.06 -28.60
C HIS A 248 6.86 -3.51 -27.25
N PHE A 249 7.47 -4.51 -26.61
CA PHE A 249 7.13 -4.90 -25.24
C PHE A 249 7.46 -3.78 -24.23
N GLU A 250 8.58 -3.08 -24.37
CA GLU A 250 8.94 -1.91 -23.55
C GLU A 250 7.85 -0.83 -23.60
N ARG A 251 7.35 -0.50 -24.80
CA ARG A 251 6.28 0.48 -24.98
C ARG A 251 5.00 0.06 -24.30
N MET A 252 4.48 -1.14 -24.58
CA MET A 252 3.27 -1.67 -23.93
C MET A 252 3.42 -1.69 -22.40
N TYR A 253 4.59 -2.09 -21.88
CA TYR A 253 4.87 -2.12 -20.44
C TYR A 253 4.81 -0.72 -19.81
N CYS A 254 5.39 0.29 -20.49
CA CYS A 254 5.33 1.68 -20.06
C CYS A 254 3.91 2.26 -20.14
N ASP A 255 3.20 2.02 -21.25
CA ASP A 255 1.84 2.50 -21.47
C ASP A 255 0.86 1.89 -20.43
N PHE A 256 1.03 0.60 -20.12
CA PHE A 256 0.31 -0.08 -19.04
C PHE A 256 0.61 0.54 -17.66
N GLU A 257 1.88 0.85 -17.35
CA GLU A 257 2.26 1.55 -16.11
C GLU A 257 1.75 3.00 -16.04
N MET A 258 1.33 3.61 -17.15
CA MET A 258 0.63 4.90 -17.14
C MET A 258 -0.88 4.80 -16.90
N GLN A 259 -1.47 3.59 -17.01
CA GLN A 259 -2.91 3.41 -16.79
C GLN A 259 -3.30 3.64 -15.33
N ARG A 260 -4.49 4.21 -15.10
CA ARG A 260 -5.00 4.52 -13.75
C ARG A 260 -5.18 3.30 -12.83
N VAL A 261 -5.21 2.08 -13.38
CA VAL A 261 -5.20 0.85 -12.59
C VAL A 261 -3.81 0.56 -12.00
N CYS A 262 -2.73 0.86 -12.74
CA CYS A 262 -1.34 0.62 -12.35
C CYS A 262 -0.80 1.76 -11.47
N TYR A 263 -1.37 1.91 -10.27
CA TYR A 263 -1.01 2.99 -9.32
C TYR A 263 0.41 2.87 -8.70
N LEU A 264 1.19 1.86 -9.10
CA LEU A 264 2.59 1.60 -8.77
C LEU A 264 3.27 0.97 -10.01
N PRO A 265 4.61 0.91 -10.08
CA PRO A 265 5.29 0.11 -11.10
C PRO A 265 4.85 -1.36 -11.06
N LEU A 266 4.77 -2.04 -12.21
CA LEU A 266 4.28 -3.42 -12.32
C LEU A 266 5.14 -4.39 -11.50
N THR A 267 6.45 -4.14 -11.41
CA THR A 267 7.37 -4.87 -10.52
C THR A 267 6.97 -4.83 -9.04
N SER A 268 6.40 -3.72 -8.56
CA SER A 268 5.88 -3.60 -7.18
C SER A 268 4.64 -4.47 -6.96
N PHE A 269 3.83 -4.72 -7.99
CA PHE A 269 2.71 -5.67 -7.93
C PHE A 269 3.21 -7.13 -7.93
N LEU A 270 4.23 -7.45 -8.74
CA LEU A 270 4.83 -8.80 -8.76
C LEU A 270 5.42 -9.24 -7.41
N LEU A 271 5.83 -8.29 -6.55
CA LEU A 271 6.25 -8.57 -5.16
C LEU A 271 5.08 -8.72 -4.16
N ARG A 272 3.83 -8.37 -4.50
CA ARG A 272 2.70 -8.41 -3.54
C ARG A 272 2.46 -9.79 -2.93
N PRO A 273 2.54 -10.92 -3.66
CA PRO A 273 2.39 -12.25 -3.06
C PRO A 273 3.46 -12.57 -2.01
N ALA A 274 4.72 -12.27 -2.31
CA ALA A 274 5.84 -12.41 -1.38
C ALA A 274 5.59 -11.62 -0.08
N HIS A 275 5.11 -10.37 -0.19
CA HIS A 275 4.75 -9.55 0.97
C HIS A 275 3.51 -10.07 1.72
N ARG A 276 2.52 -10.65 1.03
CA ARG A 276 1.30 -11.19 1.68
C ARG A 276 1.61 -12.41 2.55
N LEU A 277 2.49 -13.32 2.09
CA LEU A 277 2.96 -14.47 2.87
C LEU A 277 3.54 -14.03 4.24
N MET A 278 4.37 -12.98 4.25
CA MET A 278 4.93 -12.41 5.47
C MET A 278 3.86 -11.78 6.37
N HIS A 279 2.90 -11.06 5.77
CA HIS A 279 1.82 -10.41 6.50
C HIS A 279 0.89 -11.41 7.22
N TYR A 280 0.60 -12.58 6.63
CA TYR A 280 -0.15 -13.64 7.33
C TYR A 280 0.55 -14.12 8.59
N SER A 281 1.87 -14.30 8.55
CA SER A 281 2.65 -14.70 9.72
C SER A 281 2.53 -13.68 10.86
N SER A 282 2.64 -12.39 10.54
CA SER A 282 2.53 -11.30 11.51
C SER A 282 1.12 -11.17 12.13
N LEU A 283 0.06 -11.29 11.33
CA LEU A 283 -1.32 -11.33 11.82
C LEU A 283 -1.57 -12.53 12.75
N LEU A 284 -1.03 -13.70 12.39
CA LEU A 284 -1.17 -14.92 13.18
C LEU A 284 -0.38 -14.88 14.49
N GLU A 285 0.82 -14.29 14.50
CA GLU A 285 1.55 -14.01 15.75
C GLU A 285 0.72 -13.11 16.68
N ARG A 286 0.11 -12.05 16.15
CA ARG A 286 -0.74 -11.14 16.92
C ARG A 286 -2.01 -11.81 17.46
N LEU A 287 -2.59 -12.79 16.75
CA LEU A 287 -3.71 -13.61 17.23
C LEU A 287 -3.27 -14.61 18.30
N VAL A 288 -2.21 -15.39 18.05
CA VAL A 288 -1.68 -16.39 19.01
C VAL A 288 -1.28 -15.72 20.33
N ASN A 289 -0.61 -14.58 20.27
CA ASN A 289 -0.19 -13.81 21.45
C ASN A 289 -1.36 -13.17 22.21
N HIS A 290 -2.55 -13.07 21.62
CA HIS A 290 -3.75 -12.56 22.27
C HIS A 290 -4.62 -13.68 22.85
N TYR A 291 -4.77 -14.79 22.13
CA TYR A 291 -5.62 -15.92 22.52
C TYR A 291 -5.09 -16.74 23.71
N GLY A 292 -3.77 -16.71 23.98
CA GLY A 292 -3.17 -17.53 25.04
C GLY A 292 -3.19 -19.04 24.72
N GLU A 293 -3.22 -19.88 25.75
CA GLU A 293 -3.04 -21.33 25.59
C GLU A 293 -4.35 -22.12 25.50
N ASN A 294 -5.36 -21.73 26.27
CA ASN A 294 -6.61 -22.48 26.43
C ASN A 294 -7.71 -22.15 25.41
N HIS A 295 -7.50 -21.15 24.54
CA HIS A 295 -8.49 -20.71 23.56
C HIS A 295 -8.54 -21.67 22.36
N PRO A 296 -9.72 -22.13 21.89
CA PRO A 296 -9.83 -23.16 20.86
C PRO A 296 -9.17 -22.76 19.54
N ASP A 297 -9.27 -21.49 19.14
CA ASP A 297 -8.69 -20.99 17.90
C ASP A 297 -7.16 -20.82 17.96
N ALA A 298 -6.57 -20.80 19.17
CA ALA A 298 -5.12 -20.67 19.35
C ALA A 298 -4.35 -21.84 18.74
N LYS A 299 -4.88 -23.07 18.87
CA LYS A 299 -4.27 -24.28 18.28
C LYS A 299 -4.21 -24.17 16.76
N ASN A 300 -5.32 -23.79 16.13
CA ASN A 300 -5.42 -23.65 14.69
C ASN A 300 -4.43 -22.58 14.18
N CYS A 301 -4.42 -21.40 14.82
CA CYS A 301 -3.49 -20.32 14.50
C CYS A 301 -2.02 -20.72 14.70
N LYS A 302 -1.67 -21.43 15.78
CA LYS A 302 -0.31 -21.96 16.02
C LYS A 302 0.13 -22.92 14.90
N THR A 303 -0.75 -23.82 14.44
CA THR A 303 -0.46 -24.76 13.34
C THR A 303 -0.22 -24.05 12.01
N VAL A 304 -1.08 -23.11 11.62
CA VAL A 304 -0.90 -22.35 10.37
C VAL A 304 0.35 -21.47 10.42
N LEU A 305 0.61 -20.81 11.55
CA LEU A 305 1.80 -19.99 11.75
C LEU A 305 3.10 -20.80 11.63
N TYR A 306 3.14 -22.01 12.19
CA TYR A 306 4.29 -22.90 12.04
C TYR A 306 4.54 -23.26 10.56
N LYS A 307 3.48 -23.61 9.81
CA LYS A 307 3.62 -23.95 8.39
C LYS A 307 4.05 -22.75 7.54
N LEU A 308 3.51 -21.56 7.80
CA LEU A 308 3.94 -20.32 7.15
C LEU A 308 5.43 -20.03 7.45
N LYS A 309 5.86 -20.11 8.71
CA LYS A 309 7.27 -19.89 9.08
C LYS A 309 8.23 -20.87 8.42
N GLN A 310 7.87 -22.16 8.35
CA GLN A 310 8.64 -23.17 7.61
C GLN A 310 8.83 -22.75 6.13
N VAL A 311 7.75 -22.35 5.48
CA VAL A 311 7.72 -22.01 4.05
C VAL A 311 8.43 -20.68 3.76
N THR A 312 8.21 -19.65 4.58
CA THR A 312 8.99 -18.40 4.55
C THR A 312 10.50 -18.65 4.69
N SER A 313 10.91 -19.54 5.60
CA SER A 313 12.32 -19.87 5.80
C SER A 313 12.94 -20.58 4.59
N MET A 314 12.21 -21.53 3.99
CA MET A 314 12.60 -22.24 2.77
C MET A 314 12.80 -21.27 1.58
N LEU A 315 11.87 -20.32 1.42
CA LEU A 315 11.82 -19.38 0.30
C LEU A 315 12.68 -18.12 0.49
N LEU A 316 13.32 -17.95 1.65
CA LEU A 316 13.94 -16.70 2.10
C LEU A 316 14.95 -16.13 1.09
N LYS A 317 15.77 -16.99 0.46
CA LYS A 317 16.74 -16.58 -0.56
C LYS A 317 16.06 -15.92 -1.77
N ASN A 318 14.98 -16.51 -2.26
CA ASN A 318 14.24 -16.01 -3.42
C ASN A 318 13.46 -14.74 -3.09
N LEU A 319 12.97 -14.60 -1.85
CA LEU A 319 12.35 -13.37 -1.34
C LEU A 319 13.35 -12.21 -1.36
N HIS A 320 14.56 -12.40 -0.81
CA HIS A 320 15.62 -11.39 -0.84
C HIS A 320 16.06 -11.06 -2.28
N TYR A 321 16.36 -12.07 -3.10
CA TYR A 321 16.78 -11.87 -4.50
C TYR A 321 15.74 -11.08 -5.30
N SER A 322 14.45 -11.46 -5.20
CA SER A 322 13.38 -10.78 -5.94
C SER A 322 13.21 -9.31 -5.50
N ALA A 323 13.31 -9.03 -4.20
CA ALA A 323 13.24 -7.67 -3.67
C ALA A 323 14.44 -6.81 -4.11
N ASN A 324 15.67 -7.35 -4.04
CA ASN A 324 16.88 -6.71 -4.53
C ASN A 324 16.79 -6.42 -6.03
N PHE A 325 16.41 -7.43 -6.84
CA PHE A 325 16.33 -7.32 -8.28
C PHE A 325 15.30 -6.27 -8.72
N VAL A 326 14.10 -6.25 -8.11
CA VAL A 326 13.10 -5.20 -8.38
C VAL A 326 13.64 -3.81 -8.03
N LYS A 327 14.39 -3.66 -6.93
CA LYS A 327 15.00 -2.37 -6.59
C LYS A 327 16.08 -1.96 -7.60
N LEU A 328 16.87 -2.90 -8.12
CA LEU A 328 17.83 -2.65 -9.19
C LEU A 328 17.14 -2.29 -10.52
N MET A 329 16.00 -2.92 -10.85
CA MET A 329 15.16 -2.54 -12.00
C MET A 329 14.62 -1.11 -11.87
N GLU A 330 14.07 -0.73 -10.71
CA GLU A 330 13.59 0.64 -10.49
C GLU A 330 14.75 1.65 -10.63
N LEU A 331 15.90 1.38 -10.01
CA LEU A 331 17.09 2.24 -10.12
C LEU A 331 17.64 2.35 -11.55
N GLN A 332 17.60 1.27 -12.34
CA GLN A 332 18.09 1.31 -13.74
C GLN A 332 17.15 2.10 -14.66
N ARG A 333 15.85 2.18 -14.33
CA ARG A 333 14.88 2.99 -15.08
C ARG A 333 14.89 4.47 -14.64
N ASP A 334 15.24 4.75 -13.39
CA ASP A 334 15.32 6.12 -12.85
C ASP A 334 16.68 6.82 -13.14
N LEU A 335 17.75 6.09 -13.51
CA LEU A 335 19.11 6.62 -13.67
C LEU A 335 19.61 6.61 -15.12
N TYR A 336 19.60 7.78 -15.76
CA TYR A 336 20.10 7.97 -17.13
C TYR A 336 21.60 7.63 -17.25
N GLY A 337 21.95 6.78 -18.24
CA GLY A 337 23.34 6.45 -18.58
C GLY A 337 24.03 5.42 -17.69
N ILE A 338 23.30 4.64 -16.88
CA ILE A 338 23.87 3.56 -16.05
C ILE A 338 23.25 2.20 -16.43
N ASP A 339 23.71 1.64 -17.53
CA ASP A 339 23.34 0.28 -17.96
C ASP A 339 23.95 -0.81 -17.05
N ASN A 340 23.32 -1.98 -17.04
CA ASN A 340 23.80 -3.21 -16.38
C ASN A 340 23.78 -3.22 -14.84
N LEU A 341 22.95 -2.40 -14.17
CA LEU A 341 22.70 -2.51 -12.73
C LEU A 341 22.12 -3.87 -12.35
N THR A 342 21.25 -4.44 -13.18
CA THR A 342 20.63 -5.78 -12.97
C THR A 342 21.56 -6.96 -13.32
N SER A 343 22.88 -6.77 -13.38
CA SER A 343 23.84 -7.82 -13.71
C SER A 343 24.22 -8.67 -12.48
N ASN A 344 24.45 -9.98 -12.69
CA ASN A 344 24.65 -11.02 -11.65
C ASN A 344 25.81 -10.80 -10.64
N ARG A 345 26.52 -9.67 -10.68
CA ARG A 345 27.53 -9.29 -9.66
C ARG A 345 26.97 -8.35 -8.57
N ARG A 346 25.68 -7.98 -8.61
CA ARG A 346 25.08 -6.97 -7.70
C ARG A 346 23.73 -7.34 -7.07
N VAL A 347 23.18 -8.54 -7.35
CA VAL A 347 21.82 -8.95 -6.96
C VAL A 347 21.81 -9.80 -5.70
#